data_AF-A0A1G2SHN9-F1
#
_entry.id   AF-A0A1G2SHN9-F1
#
_cell.length_a   1.000
_cell.length_b   1.000
_cell.length_c   1.000
_cell.angle_alpha   90.00
_cell.angle_beta   90.00
_cell.angle_gamma   90.00
#
_symmetry.space_group_name_H-M   'P 1'
#
loop_
_entity.id
_entity.type
_entity.pdbx_description
1 polymer ?
#
loop_
_entity_poly.entity_id
_entity_poly.type
_entity_poly.pdbx_seq_one_letter_code
_entity_poly.pdbx_strand_id
1 'polypeptide(L)'
;MKQYLNMKHSFLVRKSPFIFGITVSLFVVVASFGLFVKPSKAILEFGGPITNVFYCPCSWNLAIAVGLPSPGLFMYQPGVTMVYSFYQLFRPGPWVLGTYTPGGSCMQFIPYGCAPMAFPQGTITEVGTSL
;
A
#
# COMPACT_ATOMS: atom_id res chain seq x y z
N MET A 1 -25.92 -65.77 7.24
CA MET A 1 -25.36 -64.61 6.51
C MET A 1 -25.03 -63.39 7.38
N LYS A 2 -25.12 -63.43 8.72
CA LYS A 2 -24.89 -62.24 9.57
C LYS A 2 -23.44 -62.07 10.06
N GLN A 3 -22.58 -63.07 9.88
CA GLN A 3 -21.20 -63.05 10.38
C GLN A 3 -20.17 -62.42 9.42
N TYR A 4 -20.45 -62.36 8.11
CA TYR A 4 -19.52 -61.78 7.12
C TYR A 4 -19.53 -60.24 7.07
N LEU A 5 -20.57 -59.60 7.60
CA LEU A 5 -20.70 -58.13 7.58
C LEU A 5 -19.91 -57.45 8.72
N ASN A 6 -19.67 -58.15 9.83
CA ASN A 6 -18.92 -57.60 10.97
C ASN A 6 -17.39 -57.60 10.79
N MET A 7 -16.87 -58.39 9.84
CA MET A 7 -15.42 -58.49 9.62
C MET A 7 -14.86 -57.39 8.70
N LYS A 8 -15.69 -56.78 7.83
CA LYS A 8 -15.28 -55.68 6.95
C LYS A 8 -15.16 -54.34 7.67
N HIS A 9 -15.97 -54.13 8.73
CA HIS A 9 -16.02 -52.86 9.45
C HIS A 9 -14.79 -52.63 10.34
N SER A 10 -14.11 -53.69 10.79
CA SER A 10 -12.88 -53.60 11.61
C SER A 10 -11.63 -53.30 10.79
N PHE A 11 -11.62 -53.58 9.48
CA PHE A 11 -10.44 -53.35 8.63
C PHE A 11 -10.34 -51.88 8.15
N LEU A 12 -11.48 -51.21 7.95
CA LEU A 12 -11.52 -49.79 7.58
C LEU A 12 -11.11 -48.87 8.75
N VAL A 13 -11.45 -49.23 9.99
CA VAL A 13 -11.08 -48.44 11.19
C VAL A 13 -9.57 -48.46 11.46
N ARG A 14 -8.86 -49.52 11.07
CA ARG A 14 -7.41 -49.67 11.29
C ARG A 14 -6.54 -48.78 10.38
N LYS A 15 -7.05 -48.34 9.22
CA LYS A 15 -6.33 -47.46 8.28
C LYS A 15 -6.72 -45.97 8.40
N SER A 16 -7.74 -45.68 9.22
CA SER A 16 -8.22 -44.33 9.55
C SER A 16 -7.14 -43.34 10.03
N PRO A 17 -6.18 -43.70 10.93
CA PRO A 17 -5.19 -42.73 11.40
C PRO A 17 -4.17 -42.35 10.31
N PHE A 18 -3.90 -43.27 9.38
CA PHE A 18 -2.97 -43.03 8.28
C PHE A 18 -3.57 -42.08 7.23
N ILE A 19 -4.86 -42.27 6.92
CA ILE A 19 -5.59 -41.39 6.00
C ILE A 19 -5.69 -39.99 6.61
N PHE A 20 -6.04 -39.88 7.90
CA PHE A 20 -6.13 -38.60 8.60
C PHE A 20 -4.80 -37.83 8.60
N GLY A 21 -3.67 -38.53 8.81
CA GLY A 21 -2.34 -37.92 8.75
C GLY A 21 -2.00 -37.32 7.39
N ILE A 22 -2.37 -38.00 6.29
CA ILE A 22 -2.16 -37.50 4.93
C ILE A 22 -3.01 -36.27 4.65
N THR A 23 -4.29 -36.26 5.05
CA THR A 23 -5.19 -35.12 4.81
C THR A 23 -4.75 -33.88 5.58
N VAL A 24 -4.33 -34.05 6.85
CA VAL A 24 -3.81 -32.95 7.66
C VAL A 24 -2.51 -32.41 7.07
N SER A 25 -1.58 -33.27 6.68
CA SER A 25 -0.32 -32.88 6.04
C SER A 25 -0.56 -32.06 4.76
N LEU A 26 -1.45 -32.53 3.88
CA LEU A 26 -1.83 -31.80 2.66
C LEU A 26 -2.45 -30.43 2.97
N PHE A 27 -3.30 -30.36 4.00
CA PHE A 27 -3.90 -29.09 4.41
C PHE A 27 -2.86 -28.09 4.93
N VAL A 28 -1.86 -28.54 5.69
CA VAL A 28 -0.76 -27.68 6.15
C VAL A 28 0.06 -27.14 4.99
N VAL A 29 0.37 -27.97 4.00
CA VAL A 29 1.12 -27.55 2.80
C VAL A 29 0.32 -26.54 1.98
N VAL A 30 -0.98 -26.75 1.79
CA VAL A 30 -1.82 -25.78 1.04
C VAL A 30 -1.97 -24.47 1.82
N ALA A 31 -2.14 -24.52 3.14
CA ALA A 31 -2.25 -23.33 3.97
C ALA A 31 -0.97 -22.48 3.97
N SER A 32 0.21 -23.10 3.96
CA SER A 32 1.48 -22.37 3.93
C SER A 32 1.72 -21.62 2.61
N PHE A 33 1.26 -22.16 1.47
CA PHE A 33 1.34 -21.47 0.18
C PHE A 33 0.15 -20.54 -0.12
N GLY A 34 -0.99 -20.70 0.57
CA GLY A 34 -2.18 -19.87 0.38
C GLY A 34 -2.18 -18.55 1.15
N LEU A 35 -1.37 -18.44 2.20
CA LEU A 35 -1.24 -17.24 3.03
C LEU A 35 -0.22 -16.25 2.47
N PHE A 36 -0.37 -15.85 1.20
CA PHE A 36 0.28 -14.64 0.71
C PHE A 36 -0.39 -13.43 1.37
N VAL A 37 0.24 -12.91 2.42
CA VAL A 37 -0.16 -11.64 3.03
C VAL A 37 -0.01 -10.54 1.99
N LYS A 38 -1.13 -9.86 1.66
CA LYS A 38 -1.05 -8.61 0.89
C LYS A 38 -0.20 -7.64 1.72
N PRO A 39 0.86 -7.03 1.18
CA PRO A 39 1.61 -6.04 1.92
C PRO A 39 0.65 -4.93 2.33
N SER A 40 0.51 -4.69 3.62
CA SER A 40 -0.26 -3.58 4.17
C SER A 40 0.52 -2.29 3.90
N LYS A 41 0.33 -1.68 2.72
CA LYS A 41 0.69 -0.28 2.53
C LYS A 41 -0.22 0.53 3.45
N ALA A 42 0.37 1.23 4.42
CA ALA A 42 -0.35 2.24 5.18
C ALA A 42 -0.70 3.38 4.21
N ILE A 43 -1.91 3.33 3.66
CA ILE A 43 -2.50 4.41 2.90
C ILE A 43 -3.07 5.37 3.94
N LEU A 44 -2.49 6.56 4.01
CA LEU A 44 -2.83 7.59 4.97
C LEU A 44 -3.53 8.73 4.24
N GLU A 45 -4.46 9.40 4.91
CA GLU A 45 -5.24 10.49 4.33
C GLU A 45 -4.63 11.85 4.67
N PHE A 46 -4.75 12.79 3.74
CA PHE A 46 -4.36 14.18 3.95
C PHE A 46 -5.35 15.13 3.31
N GLY A 47 -5.36 16.37 3.76
CA GLY A 47 -6.21 17.39 3.17
C GLY A 47 -6.16 18.74 3.88
N GLY A 48 -6.44 19.78 3.10
CA GLY A 48 -6.30 21.17 3.51
C GLY A 48 -5.95 22.06 2.32
N PRO A 49 -5.75 23.37 2.54
CA PRO A 49 -5.31 24.28 1.49
C PRO A 49 -3.83 24.04 1.15
N ILE A 50 -3.49 24.11 -0.13
CA ILE A 50 -2.08 24.13 -0.56
C ILE A 50 -1.48 25.47 -0.14
N THR A 51 -0.50 25.43 0.75
CA THR A 51 0.19 26.62 1.26
C THR A 51 1.40 26.98 0.41
N ASN A 52 2.16 25.98 -0.03
CA ASN A 52 3.36 26.16 -0.85
C ASN A 52 3.60 24.95 -1.76
N VAL A 53 4.34 25.19 -2.84
CA VAL A 53 4.73 24.18 -3.82
C VAL A 53 6.23 24.29 -4.07
N PHE A 54 6.95 23.20 -3.82
CA PHE A 54 8.39 23.09 -4.04
C PHE A 54 8.66 22.20 -5.24
N TYR A 55 9.37 22.72 -6.23
CA TYR A 55 9.78 21.96 -7.41
C TYR A 55 11.12 21.27 -7.12
N CYS A 56 11.19 19.95 -7.35
CA CYS A 56 12.37 19.12 -7.11
C CYS A 56 13.00 18.76 -8.47
N PRO A 57 13.87 19.61 -9.04
CA PRO A 57 14.35 19.45 -10.42
C PRO A 57 15.22 18.21 -10.62
N CYS A 58 15.86 17.67 -9.57
CA CYS A 58 16.71 16.49 -9.68
C CYS A 58 15.92 15.17 -9.76
N SER A 59 14.75 15.11 -9.13
CA SER A 59 13.89 13.91 -9.13
C SER A 59 12.66 14.04 -10.03
N TRP A 60 12.49 15.19 -10.69
CA TRP A 60 11.31 15.52 -11.50
C TRP A 60 10.01 15.39 -10.71
N ASN A 61 10.11 15.68 -9.41
CA ASN A 61 9.01 15.60 -8.46
C ASN A 61 8.59 16.98 -8.00
N LEU A 62 7.46 17.02 -7.32
CA LEU A 62 6.94 18.23 -6.71
C LEU A 62 6.53 17.91 -5.28
N ALA A 63 6.90 18.75 -4.32
CA ALA A 63 6.45 18.63 -2.95
C ALA A 63 5.44 19.73 -2.64
N ILE A 64 4.22 19.35 -2.23
CA ILE A 64 3.19 20.29 -1.79
C ILE A 64 3.16 20.35 -0.26
N ALA A 65 3.08 21.56 0.27
CA ALA A 65 2.81 21.81 1.68
C ALA A 65 1.31 22.07 1.86
N VAL A 66 0.65 21.24 2.64
CA VAL A 66 -0.80 21.27 2.90
C VAL A 66 -1.04 21.77 4.32
N GLY A 67 -1.99 22.68 4.47
CA GLY A 67 -2.42 23.22 5.77
C GLY A 67 -3.44 22.32 6.50
N LEU A 68 -4.04 22.85 7.57
CA LEU A 68 -5.15 22.19 8.30
C LEU A 68 -6.33 21.87 7.36
N PRO A 69 -7.13 20.80 7.62
CA PRO A 69 -7.23 20.00 8.84
C PRO A 69 -6.23 18.85 9.00
N SER A 70 -5.65 18.33 7.92
CA SER A 70 -4.62 17.28 7.97
C SER A 70 -3.36 17.81 7.28
N PRO A 71 -2.54 18.60 8.01
CA PRO A 71 -1.41 19.29 7.43
C PRO A 71 -0.25 18.33 7.15
N GLY A 72 0.58 18.71 6.18
CA GLY A 72 1.74 17.89 5.87
C GLY A 72 2.51 18.32 4.64
N LEU A 73 3.66 17.68 4.43
CA LEU A 73 4.44 17.84 3.21
C LEU A 73 4.37 16.54 2.41
N PHE A 74 3.78 16.61 1.23
CA PHE A 74 3.50 15.42 0.41
C PHE A 74 4.13 15.55 -0.96
N MET A 75 4.70 14.46 -1.45
CA MET A 75 5.37 14.40 -2.74
C MET A 75 4.43 13.94 -3.84
N TYR A 76 4.28 14.77 -4.86
CA TYR A 76 3.68 14.43 -6.13
C TYR A 76 4.73 13.85 -7.09
N GLN A 77 4.43 12.67 -7.65
CA GLN A 77 5.30 11.94 -8.57
C GLN A 77 4.59 11.79 -9.94
N PRO A 78 4.96 12.57 -10.96
CA PRO A 78 4.31 12.51 -12.28
C PRO A 78 4.29 11.09 -12.85
N GLY A 79 3.13 10.66 -13.35
CA GLY A 79 2.93 9.33 -13.95
C GLY A 79 2.68 8.19 -12.96
N VAL A 80 2.89 8.41 -11.66
CA VAL A 80 2.57 7.44 -10.59
C VAL A 80 1.36 7.90 -9.78
N THR A 81 1.26 9.19 -9.50
CA THR A 81 0.13 9.80 -8.79
C THR A 81 -1.11 9.89 -9.66
N MET A 82 -2.24 9.44 -9.12
CA MET A 82 -3.55 9.70 -9.73
C MET A 82 -4.05 11.08 -9.31
N VAL A 83 -4.26 11.95 -10.30
CA VAL A 83 -4.80 13.30 -10.08
C VAL A 83 -6.22 13.37 -10.60
N TYR A 84 -7.16 13.66 -9.71
CA TYR A 84 -8.55 13.91 -10.04
C TYR A 84 -8.75 15.36 -10.52
N SER A 85 -10.00 15.77 -10.73
CA SER A 85 -10.39 17.01 -11.40
C SER A 85 -9.70 18.30 -10.93
N PHE A 86 -9.62 19.25 -11.86
CA PHE A 86 -9.08 20.62 -11.76
C PHE A 86 -7.56 20.78 -11.80
N TYR A 87 -6.76 19.73 -11.54
CA TYR A 87 -5.30 19.72 -11.73
C TYR A 87 -4.56 20.91 -11.11
N GLN A 88 -5.07 21.48 -10.02
CA GLN A 88 -4.52 22.73 -9.48
C GLN A 88 -3.42 22.54 -8.43
N LEU A 89 -2.75 21.38 -8.43
CA LEU A 89 -1.70 21.01 -7.47
C LEU A 89 -0.42 21.86 -7.59
N PHE A 90 -0.26 22.54 -8.71
CA PHE A 90 0.95 23.30 -9.07
C PHE A 90 0.94 24.75 -8.54
N ARG A 91 -0.12 25.15 -7.83
CA ARG A 91 -0.28 26.49 -7.27
C ARG A 91 -0.74 26.45 -5.81
N PRO A 92 -0.31 27.40 -4.98
CA PRO A 92 -0.90 27.58 -3.66
C PRO A 92 -2.32 28.17 -3.75
N GLY A 93 -3.15 27.87 -2.75
CA GLY A 93 -4.53 28.35 -2.60
C GLY A 93 -5.61 27.25 -2.66
N PRO A 94 -5.63 26.38 -3.68
CA PRO A 94 -6.66 25.35 -3.82
C PRO A 94 -6.67 24.41 -2.63
N TRP A 95 -7.85 23.92 -2.29
CA TRP A 95 -8.01 22.87 -1.31
C TRP A 95 -7.71 21.53 -1.96
N VAL A 96 -6.95 20.69 -1.27
CA VAL A 96 -6.64 19.32 -1.68
C VAL A 96 -7.19 18.33 -0.68
N LEU A 97 -7.57 17.17 -1.20
CA LEU A 97 -7.86 15.98 -0.42
C LEU A 97 -7.26 14.79 -1.17
N GLY A 98 -6.60 13.90 -0.45
CA GLY A 98 -5.99 12.76 -1.08
C GLY A 98 -5.46 11.73 -0.09
N THR A 99 -4.79 10.75 -0.66
CA THR A 99 -4.11 9.68 0.07
C THR A 99 -2.63 9.66 -0.29
N TYR A 100 -1.82 9.19 0.65
CA TYR A 100 -0.38 9.05 0.46
C TYR A 100 0.13 7.75 1.07
N THR A 101 1.28 7.30 0.57
CA THR A 101 2.09 6.25 1.18
C THR A 101 3.35 6.86 1.76
N PRO A 102 3.76 6.49 2.99
CA PRO A 102 4.93 7.07 3.63
C PRO A 102 6.20 6.81 2.81
N GLY A 103 7.10 7.80 2.83
CA GLY A 103 8.35 7.80 2.06
C GLY A 103 8.32 8.64 0.79
N GLY A 104 9.49 8.91 0.23
CA GLY A 104 9.70 9.84 -0.86
C GLY A 104 10.80 10.85 -0.51
N SER A 105 11.42 11.44 -1.52
CA SER A 105 12.46 12.45 -1.33
C SER A 105 12.36 13.52 -2.42
N CYS A 106 12.34 14.78 -2.01
CA CYS A 106 12.44 15.92 -2.91
C CYS A 106 13.91 16.29 -3.07
N MET A 107 14.49 15.98 -4.22
CA MET A 107 15.89 16.25 -4.53
C MET A 107 16.04 17.62 -5.21
N GLN A 108 16.85 18.49 -4.62
CA GLN A 108 17.18 19.81 -5.13
C GLN A 108 18.59 19.81 -5.69
N PHE A 109 18.81 20.66 -6.69
CA PHE A 109 20.15 20.90 -7.21
C PHE A 109 20.93 21.76 -6.21
N ILE A 110 22.08 21.26 -5.77
CA ILE A 110 23.09 21.97 -5.02
C ILE A 110 24.34 22.10 -5.91
N PRO A 111 25.27 23.04 -5.63
CA PRO A 111 26.42 23.32 -6.50
C PRO A 111 27.29 22.10 -6.84
N TYR A 112 27.22 21.04 -6.03
CA TYR A 112 28.03 19.82 -6.16
C TYR A 112 27.22 18.56 -6.48
N GLY A 113 25.91 18.66 -6.77
CA GLY A 113 25.07 17.49 -7.10
C GLY A 113 23.60 17.64 -6.71
N CYS A 114 22.94 16.51 -6.44
CA CYS A 114 21.55 16.48 -5.99
C CYS A 114 21.49 16.04 -4.53
N ALA A 115 20.79 16.81 -3.69
CA ALA A 115 20.61 16.52 -2.28
C ALA A 115 19.14 16.65 -1.85
N PRO A 116 18.70 15.92 -0.81
CA PRO A 116 17.34 16.05 -0.29
C PRO A 116 17.15 17.43 0.36
N MET A 117 16.25 18.24 -0.20
CA MET A 117 15.88 19.56 0.33
C MET A 117 14.78 19.46 1.37
N ALA A 118 13.82 18.57 1.13
CA ALA A 118 12.67 18.38 1.98
C ALA A 118 12.39 16.88 2.10
N PHE A 119 12.04 16.47 3.31
CA PHE A 119 11.62 15.13 3.63
C PHE A 119 10.09 15.11 3.66
N PRO A 120 9.42 14.84 2.52
CA PRO A 120 7.99 14.66 2.51
C PRO A 120 7.61 13.51 3.44
N GLN A 121 6.51 13.67 4.16
CA GLN A 121 5.95 12.61 5.01
C GLN A 121 5.57 11.39 4.17
N GLY A 122 5.16 11.63 2.92
CA GLY A 122 4.98 10.55 1.97
C GLY A 122 4.75 11.00 0.54
N THR A 123 4.61 10.02 -0.33
CA THR A 123 4.30 10.15 -1.74
C THR A 123 2.80 9.99 -1.93
N ILE A 124 2.19 10.97 -2.58
CA ILE A 124 0.77 10.97 -2.91
C ILE A 124 0.48 9.75 -3.79
N THR A 125 -0.64 9.08 -3.54
CA THR A 125 -1.16 8.02 -4.39
C THR A 125 -2.31 8.54 -5.23
N GLU A 126 -3.24 9.25 -4.59
CA GLU A 126 -4.40 9.83 -5.25
C GLU A 126 -4.69 11.20 -4.65
N VAL A 127 -5.07 12.18 -5.47
CA VAL A 127 -5.38 13.53 -4.98
C VAL A 127 -6.36 14.26 -5.88
N GLY A 128 -7.33 14.94 -5.27
CA GLY A 128 -8.22 15.89 -5.94
C GLY A 128 -7.96 17.32 -5.46
N THR A 129 -8.22 18.28 -6.33
CA THR A 129 -8.17 19.73 -6.01
C THR A 129 -9.56 20.34 -6.04
N SER A 130 -9.75 21.48 -5.37
CA SER A 130 -10.89 22.37 -5.61
C SER A 130 -10.70 23.19 -6.89
N LEU A 131 -11.79 23.85 -7.31
CA LEU A 131 -11.78 24.91 -8.34
C LEU A 131 -11.01 26.16 -7.88
#